data_AF-A0AAX4JCY9-F1
#
_entry.id   AF-A0AAX4JCY9-F1
#
_cell.length_a   1.000
_cell.length_b   1.000
_cell.length_c   1.000
_cell.angle_alpha   90.00
_cell.angle_beta   90.00
_cell.angle_gamma   90.00
#
_symmetry.space_group_name_H-M   'P 1'
#
loop_
_entity.id
_entity.type
_entity.pdbx_description
1 polymer ?
#
loop_
_entity_poly.entity_id
_entity_poly.type
_entity_poly.pdbx_seq_one_letter_code
_entity_poly.pdbx_strand_id
1 'polypeptide(L)'
;MENDRAEIRVDTRISTNIKVTHNKPDILVFDKKKKEILIVEVGITNQDRLTIVENEKLRKFDLLANELGLIHKSHTRIVPYVMTWDGVVTKYHRKYIRELEIQPYLEAYIQSIVMKKTLESISLERRRGYDQEDAEEEVARAVSALANMVTVKEVVSAKGNEAAKVKLENINNFTETKVCEELNPMSDTGESCAMNI
;
A
#
# COMPACT_ATOMS: atom_id res chain seq x y z
N MET A 1 5.43 31.10 0.07
CA MET A 1 6.10 31.98 -0.91
C MET A 1 5.04 32.80 -1.59
N GLU A 2 5.22 34.11 -1.67
CA GLU A 2 4.21 35.01 -2.22
C GLU A 2 4.85 35.94 -3.25
N ASN A 3 4.17 36.15 -4.37
CA ASN A 3 4.51 37.19 -5.33
C ASN A 3 3.24 37.98 -5.73
N ASP A 4 3.39 38.94 -6.64
CA ASP A 4 2.28 39.78 -7.08
C ASP A 4 1.17 39.02 -7.82
N ARG A 5 1.49 37.84 -8.39
CA ARG A 5 0.57 37.04 -9.19
C ARG A 5 -0.07 35.91 -8.41
N ALA A 6 0.67 35.26 -7.53
CA ALA A 6 0.24 34.07 -6.84
C ALA A 6 0.87 33.94 -5.46
N GLU A 7 0.16 33.26 -4.59
CA GLU A 7 0.63 32.84 -3.27
C GLU A 7 0.62 31.31 -3.20
N ILE A 8 1.74 30.72 -2.79
CA ILE A 8 1.87 29.28 -2.61
C ILE A 8 2.20 29.01 -1.15
N ARG A 9 1.38 28.17 -0.52
CA ARG A 9 1.56 27.69 0.85
C ARG A 9 1.67 26.16 0.81
N VAL A 10 2.69 25.63 1.46
CA VAL A 10 2.91 24.18 1.59
C VAL A 10 2.89 23.86 3.08
N ASP A 11 2.15 22.84 3.49
CA ASP A 11 2.08 22.38 4.88
C ASP A 11 1.81 23.49 5.91
N THR A 12 1.04 24.51 5.53
CA THR A 12 0.83 25.69 6.36
C THR A 12 -0.62 25.76 6.83
N ARG A 13 -0.83 26.10 8.11
CA ARG A 13 -2.18 26.34 8.64
C ARG A 13 -2.74 27.64 8.08
N ILE A 14 -3.98 27.57 7.63
CA ILE A 14 -4.71 28.70 7.09
C ILE A 14 -5.61 29.25 8.19
N SER A 15 -5.48 30.55 8.46
CA SER A 15 -6.39 31.27 9.34
C SER A 15 -7.68 31.61 8.60
N THR A 16 -8.81 31.22 9.18
CA THR A 16 -10.17 31.48 8.68
C THR A 16 -10.96 32.23 9.74
N ASN A 17 -12.09 32.85 9.35
CA ASN A 17 -12.93 33.58 10.29
C ASN A 17 -13.78 32.62 11.13
N ILE A 18 -14.19 31.48 10.57
CA ILE A 18 -14.80 30.38 11.31
C ILE A 18 -13.76 29.36 11.76
N LYS A 19 -14.07 28.61 12.83
CA LYS A 19 -13.25 27.49 13.28
C LYS A 19 -13.45 26.27 12.37
N VAL A 20 -12.49 26.02 11.48
CA VAL A 20 -12.44 24.81 10.63
C VAL A 20 -11.53 23.76 11.28
N THR A 21 -11.95 22.49 11.28
CA THR A 21 -11.16 21.39 11.85
C THR A 21 -9.95 21.03 10.98
N HIS A 22 -10.11 21.04 9.67
CA HIS A 22 -9.07 20.73 8.70
C HIS A 22 -8.65 22.00 7.95
N ASN A 23 -7.66 22.72 8.49
CA ASN A 23 -7.16 23.99 7.94
C ASN A 23 -5.69 23.94 7.49
N LYS A 24 -5.10 22.76 7.40
CA LYS A 24 -3.71 22.54 6.97
C LYS A 24 -3.70 21.59 5.77
N PRO A 25 -3.88 22.09 4.54
CA PRO A 25 -3.71 21.28 3.34
C PRO A 25 -2.22 21.05 3.04
N ASP A 26 -1.93 20.00 2.28
CA ASP A 26 -0.55 19.73 1.82
C ASP A 26 -0.03 20.90 0.97
N ILE A 27 -0.83 21.34 -0.01
CA ILE A 27 -0.50 22.49 -0.85
C ILE A 27 -1.75 23.35 -1.06
N LEU A 28 -1.56 24.66 -0.93
CA LEU A 28 -2.52 25.66 -1.37
C LEU A 28 -1.84 26.61 -2.36
N VAL A 29 -2.49 26.82 -3.50
CA VAL A 29 -2.08 27.81 -4.51
C VAL A 29 -3.20 28.81 -4.67
N PHE A 30 -2.92 30.09 -4.49
CA PHE A 30 -3.86 31.16 -4.76
C PHE A 30 -3.36 32.01 -5.93
N ASP A 31 -4.05 31.94 -7.06
CA ASP A 31 -3.81 32.83 -8.21
C ASP A 31 -4.62 34.12 -8.01
N LYS A 32 -3.90 35.21 -7.73
CA LYS A 32 -4.48 36.53 -7.47
C LYS A 32 -5.09 37.17 -8.73
N LYS A 33 -4.62 36.78 -9.92
CA LYS A 33 -5.09 37.30 -11.22
C LYS A 33 -6.35 36.58 -11.67
N LYS A 34 -6.34 35.24 -11.63
CA LYS A 34 -7.50 34.43 -12.01
C LYS A 34 -8.57 34.38 -10.92
N LYS A 35 -8.25 34.82 -9.70
CA LYS A 35 -9.12 34.70 -8.52
C LYS A 35 -9.54 33.25 -8.30
N GLU A 36 -8.54 32.38 -8.31
CA GLU A 36 -8.72 30.94 -8.15
C GLU A 36 -7.83 30.44 -7.02
N ILE A 37 -8.42 29.68 -6.10
CA ILE A 37 -7.72 29.00 -5.01
C ILE A 37 -7.76 27.51 -5.29
N LEU A 38 -6.59 26.89 -5.27
CA LEU A 38 -6.43 25.46 -5.46
C LEU A 38 -5.93 24.84 -4.16
N ILE A 39 -6.68 23.88 -3.65
CA ILE A 39 -6.31 23.06 -2.50
C ILE A 39 -5.93 21.69 -3.06
N VAL A 40 -4.66 21.31 -2.92
CA VAL A 40 -4.18 20.00 -3.34
C VAL A 40 -3.87 19.19 -2.10
N GLU A 41 -4.44 17.98 -2.07
CA GLU A 41 -4.21 17.02 -1.00
C GLU A 41 -3.73 15.72 -1.65
N VAL A 42 -2.55 15.27 -1.25
CA VAL A 42 -1.90 14.08 -1.80
C VAL A 42 -2.19 12.89 -0.90
N GLY A 43 -2.41 11.71 -1.48
CA GLY A 43 -2.65 10.47 -0.75
C GLY A 43 -2.04 9.25 -1.42
N ILE A 44 -1.30 8.47 -0.65
CA ILE A 44 -0.87 7.13 -1.05
C ILE A 44 -1.74 6.12 -0.30
N THR A 45 -2.35 5.17 -1.01
CA THR A 45 -3.29 4.20 -0.41
C THR A 45 -3.17 2.81 -1.03
N ASN A 46 -3.84 1.82 -0.43
CA ASN A 46 -4.09 0.53 -1.07
C ASN A 46 -5.18 0.68 -2.15
N GLN A 47 -5.08 -0.16 -3.19
CA GLN A 47 -5.96 -0.22 -4.34
C GLN A 47 -7.45 -0.28 -3.96
N ASP A 48 -7.81 -1.12 -2.98
CA ASP A 48 -9.21 -1.30 -2.55
C ASP A 48 -9.85 -0.02 -1.99
N ARG A 49 -9.03 0.88 -1.46
CA ARG A 49 -9.48 2.12 -0.80
C ARG A 49 -9.34 3.37 -1.66
N LEU A 50 -8.83 3.27 -2.89
CA LEU A 50 -8.58 4.41 -3.78
C LEU A 50 -9.77 5.38 -3.86
N THR A 51 -10.93 4.86 -4.26
CA THR A 51 -12.16 5.67 -4.43
C THR A 51 -12.65 6.25 -3.11
N ILE A 52 -12.50 5.52 -2.00
CA ILE A 52 -12.94 5.97 -0.68
C ILE A 52 -12.06 7.13 -0.23
N VAL A 53 -10.74 6.97 -0.29
CA VAL A 53 -9.75 7.98 0.13
C VAL A 53 -9.85 9.24 -0.72
N GLU A 54 -10.08 9.11 -2.02
CA GLU A 54 -10.33 10.24 -2.91
C GLU A 54 -11.54 11.07 -2.45
N ASN A 55 -12.67 10.41 -2.16
CA ASN A 55 -13.89 11.08 -1.70
C ASN A 55 -13.74 11.65 -0.29
N GLU A 56 -13.05 10.96 0.61
CA GLU A 56 -12.74 11.45 1.95
C GLU A 56 -11.94 12.76 1.89
N LYS A 57 -10.92 12.82 1.03
CA LYS A 57 -10.09 14.03 0.85
C LYS A 57 -10.87 15.19 0.26
N LEU A 58 -11.78 14.95 -0.69
CA LEU A 58 -12.69 16.00 -1.19
C LEU A 58 -13.53 16.57 -0.05
N ARG A 59 -14.27 15.70 0.65
CA ARG A 59 -15.23 16.11 1.70
C ARG A 59 -14.55 16.80 2.88
N LYS A 60 -13.32 16.40 3.21
CA LYS A 60 -12.52 16.97 4.31
C LYS A 60 -12.31 18.48 4.18
N PHE A 61 -12.18 18.98 2.94
CA PHE A 61 -11.84 20.37 2.67
C PHE A 61 -13.00 21.22 2.14
N ASP A 62 -14.20 20.67 1.97
CA ASP A 62 -15.37 21.41 1.48
C ASP A 62 -15.66 22.68 2.28
N LEU A 63 -15.61 22.60 3.62
CA LEU A 63 -15.82 23.75 4.50
C LEU A 63 -14.72 24.81 4.33
N LEU A 64 -13.46 24.37 4.26
CA LEU A 64 -12.32 25.27 4.06
C LEU A 64 -12.41 25.98 2.70
N ALA A 65 -12.79 25.24 1.66
CA ALA A 65 -12.92 25.78 0.31
C ALA A 65 -13.98 26.87 0.21
N ASN A 66 -15.14 26.64 0.85
CA ASN A 66 -16.23 27.61 0.90
C ASN A 66 -15.81 28.89 1.64
N GLU A 67 -15.21 28.74 2.82
CA GLU A 67 -14.72 29.85 3.64
C GLU A 67 -13.67 30.69 2.87
N LEU A 68 -12.69 30.04 2.24
CA LEU A 68 -11.67 30.71 1.44
C LEU A 68 -12.25 31.43 0.23
N GLY A 69 -13.27 30.83 -0.40
CA GLY A 69 -13.98 31.44 -1.51
C GLY A 69 -14.68 32.73 -1.09
N LEU A 70 -15.26 32.77 0.12
CA LEU A 70 -15.90 33.96 0.69
C LEU A 70 -14.88 35.05 1.06
N ILE A 71 -13.79 34.68 1.75
CA ILE A 71 -12.76 35.63 2.21
C ILE A 71 -12.08 36.32 1.03
N HIS A 72 -11.66 35.55 0.04
CA HIS A 72 -10.88 36.05 -1.09
C HIS A 72 -11.73 36.40 -2.31
N LYS A 73 -13.06 36.22 -2.25
CA LYS A 73 -14.00 36.39 -3.38
C LYS A 73 -13.50 35.67 -4.64
N SER A 74 -13.08 34.44 -4.46
CA SER A 74 -12.36 33.64 -5.45
C SER A 74 -13.02 32.26 -5.59
N HIS A 75 -12.88 31.63 -6.76
CA HIS A 75 -13.35 30.26 -6.93
C HIS A 75 -12.36 29.29 -6.31
N THR A 76 -12.81 28.44 -5.38
CA THR A 76 -11.96 27.44 -4.75
C THR A 76 -12.20 26.06 -5.35
N ARG A 77 -11.12 25.33 -5.63
CA ARG A 77 -11.16 23.95 -6.12
C ARG A 77 -10.32 23.04 -5.25
N ILE A 78 -10.83 21.85 -5.01
CA ILE A 78 -10.15 20.80 -4.26
C ILE A 78 -9.71 19.71 -5.23
N VAL A 79 -8.43 19.37 -5.20
CA VAL A 79 -7.81 18.34 -6.04
C VAL A 79 -7.21 17.25 -5.14
N PRO A 80 -7.90 16.10 -4.97
CA PRO A 80 -7.34 14.94 -4.31
C PRO A 80 -6.41 14.19 -5.27
N TYR A 81 -5.09 14.30 -5.08
CA TYR A 81 -4.14 13.52 -5.86
C TYR A 81 -3.85 12.20 -5.15
N VAL A 82 -4.60 11.15 -5.52
CA VAL A 82 -4.54 9.85 -4.86
C VAL A 82 -4.03 8.77 -5.80
N MET A 83 -3.04 8.00 -5.35
CA MET A 83 -2.43 6.90 -6.08
C MET A 83 -2.04 5.76 -5.14
N THR A 84 -1.78 4.59 -5.70
CA THR A 84 -1.18 3.47 -4.97
C THR A 84 0.34 3.51 -5.05
N TRP A 85 0.97 2.70 -4.21
CA TRP A 85 2.41 2.47 -4.25
C TRP A 85 2.88 1.66 -5.47
N ASP A 86 1.98 0.95 -6.17
CA ASP A 86 2.26 0.20 -7.40
C ASP A 86 1.93 0.98 -8.69
N GLY A 87 1.45 2.22 -8.58
CA GLY A 87 1.13 3.09 -9.71
C GLY A 87 -0.32 3.00 -10.24
N VAL A 88 -1.20 2.22 -9.60
CA VAL A 88 -2.65 2.29 -9.85
C VAL A 88 -3.23 3.63 -9.37
N VAL A 89 -4.10 4.21 -10.19
CA VAL A 89 -4.66 5.55 -9.99
C VAL A 89 -6.18 5.54 -10.15
N THR A 90 -6.84 6.60 -9.67
CA THR A 90 -8.30 6.73 -9.78
C THR A 90 -8.74 7.07 -11.20
N LYS A 91 -10.02 6.88 -11.51
CA LYS A 91 -10.62 7.28 -12.79
C LYS A 91 -10.55 8.80 -13.05
N TYR A 92 -10.45 9.62 -12.00
CA TYR A 92 -10.35 11.07 -12.11
C TYR A 92 -8.92 11.58 -12.16
N HIS A 93 -7.92 10.72 -11.96
CA HIS A 93 -6.50 11.08 -11.99
C HIS A 93 -6.09 11.89 -13.24
N ARG A 94 -6.53 11.45 -14.42
CA ARG A 94 -6.26 12.15 -15.69
C ARG A 94 -6.91 13.53 -15.78
N LYS A 95 -8.03 13.74 -15.07
CA LYS A 95 -8.64 15.07 -14.94
C LYS A 95 -7.73 15.95 -14.08
N TYR A 96 -7.32 15.47 -12.91
CA TYR A 96 -6.46 16.22 -11.99
C TYR A 96 -5.09 16.57 -12.56
N ILE A 97 -4.44 15.65 -13.27
CA ILE A 97 -3.15 15.93 -13.96
C ILE A 97 -3.29 17.06 -14.97
N ARG A 98 -4.37 17.06 -15.76
CA ARG A 98 -4.62 18.12 -16.74
C ARG A 98 -4.91 19.45 -16.06
N GLU A 99 -5.64 19.42 -14.96
CA GLU A 99 -5.95 20.62 -14.18
C GLU A 99 -4.73 21.22 -13.48
N LEU A 100 -3.80 20.38 -13.04
CA LEU A 100 -2.55 20.78 -12.41
C LEU A 100 -1.42 21.05 -13.43
N GLU A 101 -1.67 20.81 -14.72
CA GLU A 101 -0.68 20.91 -15.80
C GLU A 101 0.60 20.09 -15.51
N ILE A 102 0.45 18.92 -14.86
CA ILE A 102 1.57 18.04 -14.54
C ILE A 102 2.04 17.35 -15.82
N GLN A 103 3.33 17.51 -16.14
CA GLN A 103 3.93 16.82 -17.27
C GLN A 103 4.17 15.33 -16.96
N PRO A 104 4.14 14.44 -17.97
CA PRO A 104 4.31 13.00 -17.74
C PRO A 104 5.61 12.61 -17.01
N TYR A 105 6.70 13.36 -17.23
CA TYR A 105 7.96 13.09 -16.53
C TYR A 105 7.87 13.38 -15.02
N LEU A 106 7.06 14.36 -14.61
CA LEU A 106 6.84 14.67 -13.20
C LEU A 106 5.98 13.60 -12.55
N GLU A 107 4.98 13.08 -13.26
CA GLU A 107 4.18 11.95 -12.77
C GLU A 107 5.05 10.71 -12.54
N ALA A 108 5.91 10.36 -13.51
CA ALA A 108 6.87 9.27 -13.37
C ALA A 108 7.85 9.52 -12.20
N TYR A 109 8.29 10.76 -12.02
CA TYR A 109 9.15 11.14 -10.90
C TYR A 109 8.42 10.96 -9.55
N ILE A 110 7.19 11.42 -9.44
CA ILE A 110 6.34 11.23 -8.25
C ILE A 110 6.18 9.74 -7.97
N GLN A 111 5.82 8.94 -8.97
CA GLN A 111 5.73 7.47 -8.86
C GLN A 111 7.03 6.85 -8.34
N SER A 112 8.18 7.25 -8.89
CA SER A 112 9.48 6.73 -8.45
C SER A 112 9.79 7.04 -7.00
N ILE A 113 9.42 8.24 -6.51
CA ILE A 113 9.60 8.63 -5.11
C ILE A 113 8.70 7.79 -4.21
N VAL A 114 7.44 7.62 -4.58
CA VAL A 114 6.48 6.81 -3.81
C VAL A 114 6.99 5.38 -3.66
N MET A 115 7.40 4.75 -4.76
CA MET A 115 7.96 3.39 -4.74
C MET A 115 9.23 3.32 -3.88
N LYS A 116 10.15 4.27 -4.05
CA LYS A 116 11.39 4.33 -3.27
C LYS A 116 11.11 4.45 -1.78
N LYS A 117 10.18 5.33 -1.38
CA LYS A 117 9.81 5.55 0.03
C LYS A 117 9.15 4.33 0.64
N THR A 118 8.26 3.66 -0.11
CA THR A 118 7.65 2.41 0.34
C THR A 118 8.71 1.31 0.52
N LEU A 119 9.63 1.16 -0.43
CA LEU A 119 10.73 0.19 -0.32
C LEU A 119 11.64 0.49 0.88
N GLU A 120 12.00 1.77 1.09
CA GLU A 120 12.77 2.21 2.25
C GLU A 120 12.06 1.85 3.57
N SER A 121 10.74 2.07 3.64
CA SER A 121 9.92 1.75 4.81
C SER A 121 9.90 0.25 5.11
N ILE A 122 9.61 -0.59 4.11
CA ILE A 122 9.58 -2.05 4.25
C ILE A 122 10.96 -2.60 4.62
N SER A 123 12.02 -2.07 3.99
CA SER A 123 13.40 -2.50 4.28
C SER A 123 13.82 -2.15 5.70
N LEU A 124 13.40 -0.99 6.21
CA LEU A 124 13.68 -0.56 7.57
C LEU A 124 12.89 -1.38 8.60
N GLU A 125 11.65 -1.75 8.28
CA GLU A 125 10.83 -2.65 9.11
C GLU A 125 11.47 -4.04 9.24
N ARG A 126 11.96 -4.61 8.13
CA ARG A 126 12.74 -5.87 8.15
C ARG A 126 14.00 -5.79 9.01
N ARG A 127 14.74 -4.68 8.96
CA ARG A 127 15.96 -4.49 9.75
C ARG A 127 15.70 -4.28 11.24
N ARG A 128 14.48 -3.88 11.62
CA ARG A 128 14.09 -3.68 13.01
C ARG A 128 13.71 -4.99 13.72
N GLY A 129 13.72 -6.11 13.01
CA GLY A 129 13.45 -7.42 13.61
C GLY A 129 12.05 -7.50 14.19
N TYR A 130 11.03 -6.98 13.50
CA TYR A 130 9.68 -7.49 13.77
C TYR A 130 9.72 -8.95 13.34
N ASP A 131 9.60 -9.84 14.33
CA ASP A 131 9.83 -11.28 14.23
C ASP A 131 8.89 -11.94 13.20
N GLN A 132 9.24 -11.84 11.93
CA GLN A 132 8.67 -12.68 10.88
C GLN A 132 8.92 -14.16 11.22
N GLU A 133 10.03 -14.45 11.92
CA GLU A 133 10.37 -15.77 12.44
C GLU A 133 9.32 -16.28 13.45
N ASP A 134 8.79 -15.43 14.34
CA ASP A 134 7.77 -15.82 15.32
C ASP A 134 6.42 -16.12 14.65
N ALA A 135 6.02 -15.34 13.64
CA ALA A 135 4.77 -15.54 12.93
C ALA A 135 4.80 -16.79 12.04
N GLU A 136 5.92 -17.05 11.36
CA GLU A 136 6.11 -18.24 10.55
C GLU A 136 6.19 -19.51 11.43
N GLU A 137 6.84 -19.45 12.59
CA GLU A 137 6.88 -20.55 13.54
C GLU A 137 5.53 -20.81 14.22
N GLU A 138 4.76 -19.77 14.55
CA GLU A 138 3.42 -19.89 15.12
C GLU A 138 2.42 -20.47 14.08
N VAL A 139 2.51 -20.04 12.82
CA VAL A 139 1.74 -20.63 11.71
C VAL A 139 2.14 -22.08 11.48
N ALA A 140 3.44 -22.41 11.49
CA ALA A 140 3.92 -23.79 11.37
C ALA A 140 3.41 -24.66 12.53
N ARG A 141 3.41 -24.14 13.77
CA ARG A 141 2.84 -24.82 14.95
C ARG A 141 1.32 -25.03 14.81
N ALA A 142 0.59 -24.03 14.35
CA ALA A 142 -0.86 -24.13 14.15
C ALA A 142 -1.22 -25.14 13.04
N VAL A 143 -0.45 -25.14 11.93
CA VAL A 143 -0.60 -26.10 10.83
C VAL A 143 -0.29 -27.53 11.30
N SER A 144 0.78 -27.72 12.08
CA SER A 144 1.13 -29.02 12.66
C SER A 144 0.05 -29.53 13.63
N ALA A 145 -0.51 -28.66 14.48
CA ALA A 145 -1.59 -29.02 15.39
C ALA A 145 -2.87 -29.42 14.65
N LEU A 146 -3.22 -28.71 13.58
CA LEU A 146 -4.36 -29.05 12.71
C LEU A 146 -4.14 -30.39 12.00
N ALA A 147 -2.95 -30.63 11.46
CA ALA A 147 -2.60 -31.90 10.82
C ALA A 147 -2.75 -33.07 11.80
N ASN A 148 -2.26 -32.91 13.04
CA ASN A 148 -2.41 -33.93 14.08
C ASN A 148 -3.87 -34.15 14.51
N MET A 149 -4.71 -33.10 14.54
CA MET A 149 -6.14 -33.27 14.80
C MET A 149 -6.86 -34.01 13.68
N VAL A 150 -6.47 -33.80 12.43
CA VAL A 150 -7.03 -34.49 11.25
C VAL A 150 -6.62 -35.97 11.26
N THR A 151 -5.36 -36.29 11.48
CA THR A 151 -4.88 -37.69 11.56
C THR A 151 -5.55 -38.44 12.72
N VAL A 152 -5.71 -37.81 13.88
CA VAL A 152 -6.42 -38.42 15.02
C VAL A 152 -7.90 -38.68 14.69
N LYS A 153 -8.60 -37.75 14.01
CA LYS A 153 -9.98 -37.97 13.57
C LYS A 153 -10.12 -39.12 12.57
N GLU A 154 -9.18 -39.25 11.63
CA GLU A 154 -9.18 -40.35 10.66
C GLU A 154 -8.86 -41.70 11.33
N VAL A 155 -7.93 -41.74 12.30
CA VAL A 155 -7.60 -42.94 13.09
C VAL A 155 -8.78 -43.35 13.99
N VAL A 156 -9.49 -42.39 14.60
CA VAL A 156 -10.69 -42.65 15.41
C VAL A 156 -11.85 -43.15 14.54
N SER A 157 -12.01 -42.62 13.32
CA SER A 157 -12.99 -43.11 12.35
C SER A 157 -12.65 -44.49 11.78
N ALA A 158 -11.38 -44.89 11.79
CA ALA A 158 -10.92 -46.18 11.27
C ALA A 158 -11.03 -47.34 12.28
N LYS A 159 -11.15 -47.06 13.58
CA LYS A 159 -11.24 -48.07 14.65
C LYS A 159 -12.55 -48.88 14.70
N GLY A 160 -13.40 -48.81 13.67
CA GLY A 160 -14.63 -49.60 13.57
C GLY A 160 -14.92 -50.22 12.20
N ASN A 161 -14.01 -50.13 11.22
CA ASN A 161 -14.22 -50.68 9.87
C ASN A 161 -12.91 -51.16 9.24
N GLU A 162 -12.85 -52.45 8.88
CA GLU A 162 -11.69 -53.12 8.27
C GLU A 162 -11.19 -52.41 6.99
N ALA A 163 -12.11 -51.79 6.23
CA ALA A 163 -11.82 -51.06 4.99
C ALA A 163 -11.06 -49.73 5.19
N ALA A 164 -11.10 -49.14 6.38
CA ALA A 164 -10.41 -47.88 6.68
C ALA A 164 -8.92 -48.07 7.01
N LYS A 165 -8.51 -49.29 7.37
CA LYS A 165 -7.13 -49.65 7.73
C LYS A 165 -6.18 -49.59 6.53
N VAL A 166 -6.66 -50.00 5.35
CA VAL A 166 -5.91 -49.96 4.07
C VAL A 166 -5.69 -48.53 3.58
N LYS A 167 -6.55 -47.59 3.96
CA LYS A 167 -6.42 -46.17 3.57
C LYS A 167 -5.35 -45.43 4.38
N LEU A 168 -5.13 -45.85 5.63
CA LEU A 168 -4.08 -45.31 6.52
C LEU A 168 -2.67 -45.75 6.12
N GLU A 169 -2.47 -46.99 5.65
CA GLU A 169 -1.17 -47.46 5.15
C GLU A 169 -0.72 -46.71 3.88
N ASN A 170 -1.67 -46.35 3.00
CA ASN A 170 -1.37 -45.62 1.77
C ASN A 170 -1.01 -44.13 2.01
N ILE A 171 -1.52 -43.51 3.07
CA ILE A 171 -1.20 -42.11 3.40
C ILE A 171 0.18 -42.04 4.08
N ASN A 172 0.51 -42.98 4.97
CA ASN A 172 1.83 -43.04 5.60
C ASN A 172 2.95 -43.27 4.56
N ASN A 173 2.71 -44.12 3.55
CA ASN A 173 3.66 -44.34 2.46
C ASN A 173 3.84 -43.10 1.56
N PHE A 174 2.80 -42.27 1.40
CA PHE A 174 2.87 -41.02 0.62
C PHE A 174 3.63 -39.91 1.36
N THR A 175 3.57 -39.88 2.69
CA THR A 175 4.36 -38.95 3.51
C THR A 175 5.83 -39.36 3.61
N GLU A 176 6.16 -40.66 3.62
CA GLU A 176 7.56 -41.11 3.58
C GLU A 176 8.25 -40.87 2.22
N THR A 177 7.52 -40.96 1.09
CA THR A 177 8.14 -40.74 -0.24
C THR A 177 8.46 -39.27 -0.53
N LYS A 178 7.66 -38.32 -0.04
CA LYS A 178 7.93 -36.89 -0.24
C LYS A 178 9.03 -36.31 0.65
N VAL A 179 9.27 -36.90 1.84
CA VAL A 179 10.37 -36.47 2.72
C VAL A 179 11.74 -36.84 2.14
N CYS A 180 11.83 -37.90 1.33
CA CYS A 180 13.08 -38.30 0.68
C CYS A 180 13.44 -37.44 -0.56
N GLU A 181 12.46 -36.89 -1.28
CA GLU A 181 12.74 -36.05 -2.47
C GLU A 181 13.17 -34.62 -2.12
N GLU A 182 12.75 -34.07 -0.96
CA GLU A 182 13.11 -32.71 -0.54
C GLU A 182 14.39 -32.63 0.33
N LEU A 183 14.96 -33.77 0.76
CA LEU A 183 16.16 -33.80 1.62
C LEU A 183 17.48 -34.14 0.91
N ASN A 184 17.50 -34.21 -0.43
CA ASN A 184 18.76 -34.24 -1.21
C ASN A 184 18.99 -32.92 -1.97
N PRO A 185 19.42 -31.83 -1.31
CA PRO A 185 20.14 -30.79 -2.01
C PRO A 185 21.50 -31.38 -2.40
N MET A 186 21.76 -31.50 -3.71
CA MET A 186 23.08 -31.79 -4.25
C MET A 186 24.13 -30.88 -3.58
N SER A 187 24.96 -31.47 -2.74
CA SER A 187 26.34 -31.02 -2.59
C SER A 187 27.14 -31.85 -3.59
N ASP A 188 27.74 -31.21 -4.60
CA ASP A 188 29.17 -30.99 -4.55
C ASP A 188 29.73 -30.21 -5.77
N THR A 189 30.79 -29.48 -5.48
CA THR A 189 31.92 -29.09 -6.34
C THR A 189 31.69 -28.17 -7.55
N GLY A 190 32.38 -27.02 -7.49
CA GLY A 190 32.57 -26.15 -8.64
C GLY A 190 33.63 -26.66 -9.61
N GLU A 191 33.47 -26.29 -10.88
CA GLU A 191 34.57 -26.11 -11.82
C GLU A 191 34.20 -25.02 -12.85
N SER A 192 34.99 -23.95 -12.83
CA SER A 192 35.41 -23.07 -13.93
C SER A 192 34.57 -23.02 -15.22
N CYS A 193 34.03 -21.84 -15.53
CA CYS A 193 34.18 -21.32 -16.89
C CYS A 193 34.53 -19.82 -16.85
N ALA A 194 35.74 -19.53 -17.30
CA ALA A 194 36.29 -18.20 -17.44
C ALA A 194 35.43 -17.31 -18.35
N MET A 195 35.30 -16.04 -17.99
CA MET A 195 35.14 -14.99 -18.98
C MET A 195 36.17 -13.90 -18.64
N ASN A 196 37.25 -13.92 -19.44
CA ASN A 196 38.24 -12.86 -19.48
C ASN A 196 37.58 -11.53 -19.89
N ILE A 197 38.24 -10.47 -19.42
CA ILE A 197 38.19 -9.05 -19.81
C ILE A 197 37.80 -8.84 -21.28
#